data_AF-A0A6P7FDE5-F1
#
_entry.id   AF-A0A6P7FDE5-F1
#
_cell.length_a   1.000
_cell.length_b   1.000
_cell.length_c   1.000
_cell.angle_alpha   90.00
_cell.angle_beta   90.00
_cell.angle_gamma   90.00
#
_symmetry.space_group_name_H-M   'P 1'
#
loop_
_entity.id
_entity.type
_entity.pdbx_description
1 polymer ?
#
loop_
_entity_poly.entity_id
_entity_poly.type
_entity_poly.pdbx_seq_one_letter_code
_entity_poly.pdbx_strand_id
1 'polypeptide(L)'
;MHFNTKNVIIDSYSTDLHIWFSENVKDKIFKKISEFAEKDSGAALSKVISLEVNINKVEIGNGSSYIKLPEQIQKRQACINIKNYDQNCFYWATISSLYPAKIHKELTSSYPYYSTVLKTEDLEAPMSLSHITKFEKINSISVNVYALELNQVKEKQFYEVVPARLTQNKLDRHVNLLLIQNKYFPKLNDYDAPPSDDENIEIKYHYCWIKDMSRLVSSQLSKNSNKKYICDISLNFLSK
;
A
#
# COMPACT_ATOMS: atom_id res chain seq x y z
N MET A 1 19.80 13.33 -27.52
CA MET A 1 18.48 12.68 -27.47
C MET A 1 18.18 12.39 -26.01
N HIS A 2 17.07 12.89 -25.46
CA HIS A 2 16.70 12.66 -24.07
C HIS A 2 15.52 11.68 -24.03
N PHE A 3 15.70 10.58 -23.29
CA PHE A 3 14.68 9.55 -23.12
C PHE A 3 14.17 9.60 -21.69
N ASN A 4 12.96 10.12 -21.50
CA ASN A 4 12.30 10.09 -20.20
C ASN A 4 11.44 8.83 -20.09
N THR A 5 11.54 8.16 -18.94
CA THR A 5 10.66 7.07 -18.51
C THR A 5 9.64 7.61 -17.50
N LYS A 6 8.47 6.99 -17.42
CA LYS A 6 7.45 7.34 -16.42
C LYS A 6 7.94 7.04 -15.01
N ASN A 7 7.41 7.74 -14.02
CA ASN A 7 7.66 7.41 -12.62
C ASN A 7 7.02 6.05 -12.28
N VAL A 8 7.71 5.24 -11.48
CA VAL A 8 7.19 3.96 -10.99
C VAL A 8 7.48 3.89 -9.50
N ILE A 9 6.46 3.50 -8.74
CA ILE A 9 6.60 3.29 -7.29
C ILE A 9 7.40 2.00 -7.10
N ILE A 10 8.48 2.09 -6.31
CA ILE A 10 9.33 0.96 -5.92
C ILE A 10 9.07 0.69 -4.44
N ASP A 11 8.59 -0.51 -4.12
CA ASP A 11 8.51 -0.98 -2.74
C ASP A 11 9.86 -1.59 -2.36
N SER A 12 10.55 -1.01 -1.39
CA SER A 12 11.90 -1.45 -0.97
C SER A 12 11.95 -2.86 -0.38
N TYR A 13 10.80 -3.49 -0.09
CA TYR A 13 10.74 -4.82 0.51
C TYR A 13 10.27 -5.93 -0.45
N SER A 14 9.51 -5.59 -1.50
CA SER A 14 8.93 -6.57 -2.44
C SER A 14 9.43 -6.43 -3.88
N THR A 15 10.03 -5.28 -4.22
CA THR A 15 10.52 -5.04 -5.58
C THR A 15 11.97 -5.50 -5.69
N ASP A 16 12.20 -6.56 -6.47
CA ASP A 16 13.56 -6.90 -6.90
C ASP A 16 14.08 -5.78 -7.81
N LEU A 17 15.02 -5.00 -7.29
CA LEU A 17 15.59 -3.84 -7.98
C LEU A 17 16.29 -4.22 -9.29
N HIS A 18 16.85 -5.43 -9.40
CA HIS A 18 17.53 -5.87 -10.60
C HIS A 18 16.52 -6.20 -11.70
N ILE A 19 15.45 -6.91 -11.36
CA ILE A 19 14.35 -7.21 -12.30
C ILE A 19 13.67 -5.91 -12.72
N TRP A 20 13.31 -5.06 -11.75
CA TRP A 20 12.66 -3.79 -12.02
C TRP A 20 13.51 -2.89 -12.93
N PHE A 21 14.82 -2.79 -12.67
CA PHE A 21 15.73 -2.02 -13.52
C PHE A 21 15.80 -2.59 -14.94
N SER A 22 15.83 -3.92 -15.09
CA SER A 22 15.82 -4.55 -16.40
C SER A 22 14.55 -4.20 -17.18
N GLU A 23 13.38 -4.40 -16.59
CA GLU A 23 12.11 -4.22 -17.30
C GLU A 23 11.73 -2.76 -17.53
N ASN A 24 12.00 -1.89 -16.55
CA ASN A 24 11.48 -0.52 -16.55
C ASN A 24 12.48 0.52 -17.03
N VAL A 25 13.77 0.23 -16.96
CA VAL A 25 14.83 1.14 -17.41
C VAL A 25 15.48 0.57 -18.66
N LYS A 26 16.10 -0.60 -18.56
CA LYS A 26 16.90 -1.19 -19.65
C LYS A 26 16.04 -1.49 -20.88
N ASP A 27 15.01 -2.32 -20.75
CA ASP A 27 14.22 -2.79 -21.88
C ASP A 27 13.44 -1.66 -22.57
N LYS A 28 12.92 -0.70 -21.80
CA LYS A 28 12.23 0.48 -22.34
C LYS A 28 13.16 1.40 -23.11
N ILE A 29 14.38 1.63 -22.60
CA ILE A 29 15.40 2.42 -23.29
C ILE A 29 15.81 1.69 -24.57
N PHE A 30 16.13 0.39 -24.50
CA PHE A 30 16.51 -0.40 -25.68
C PHE A 30 15.40 -0.45 -26.73
N LYS A 31 14.14 -0.63 -26.34
CA LYS A 31 13.01 -0.59 -27.27
C LYS A 31 12.89 0.75 -27.98
N LYS A 32 12.97 1.87 -27.25
CA LYS A 32 12.93 3.21 -27.87
C LYS A 32 14.11 3.47 -28.81
N ILE A 33 15.29 2.91 -28.50
CA ILE A 33 16.47 2.99 -29.37
C ILE A 33 16.25 2.18 -30.65
N SER A 34 15.75 0.94 -30.55
CA SER A 34 15.47 0.08 -31.70
C SER A 34 14.39 0.69 -32.61
N GLU A 35 13.29 1.18 -32.04
CA GLU A 35 12.23 1.87 -32.79
C GLU A 35 12.72 3.16 -33.49
N PHE A 36 13.75 3.81 -32.94
CA PHE A 36 14.38 4.97 -33.57
C PHE A 36 15.34 4.56 -34.70
N ALA A 37 16.09 3.47 -34.52
CA ALA A 37 17.01 2.94 -35.53
C ALA A 37 16.27 2.42 -36.78
N GLU A 38 15.06 1.86 -36.61
CA GLU A 38 14.23 1.35 -37.72
C GLU A 38 13.54 2.45 -38.55
N LYS A 39 13.52 3.71 -38.10
CA LYS A 39 12.84 4.84 -38.77
C LYS A 39 13.75 5.66 -39.71
N ASP A 40 14.41 4.99 -40.65
CA ASP A 40 14.98 5.60 -41.89
C ASP A 40 16.25 6.49 -41.79
N SER A 41 16.94 6.60 -40.65
CA SER A 41 18.10 7.52 -40.52
C SER A 41 19.49 6.89 -40.68
N GLY A 42 19.60 5.55 -40.68
CA GLY A 42 20.89 4.85 -40.70
C GLY A 42 21.76 5.09 -39.44
N ALA A 43 21.21 5.74 -38.42
CA ALA A 43 21.93 6.07 -37.20
C ALA A 43 22.02 4.86 -36.26
N ALA A 44 23.23 4.47 -35.89
CA ALA A 44 23.50 3.46 -34.87
C ALA A 44 23.86 4.12 -33.53
N LEU A 45 23.31 3.62 -32.44
CA LEU A 45 23.68 4.08 -31.10
C LEU A 45 25.15 3.75 -30.82
N SER A 46 25.97 4.79 -30.65
CA SER A 46 27.40 4.61 -30.33
C SER A 46 27.64 4.42 -28.83
N LYS A 47 27.12 5.33 -27.98
CA LYS A 47 27.36 5.31 -26.53
C LYS A 47 26.28 6.09 -25.76
N VAL A 48 25.94 5.62 -24.55
CA VAL A 48 25.16 6.39 -23.56
C VAL A 48 26.12 7.25 -22.74
N ILE A 49 25.91 8.56 -22.75
CA ILE A 49 26.81 9.54 -22.09
C ILE A 49 26.47 9.67 -20.60
N SER A 50 25.17 9.68 -20.26
CA SER A 50 24.69 9.75 -18.89
C SER A 50 23.30 9.11 -18.77
N LEU A 51 23.04 8.52 -17.61
CA LEU A 51 21.72 8.03 -17.20
C LEU A 51 21.44 8.60 -15.82
N GLU A 52 20.37 9.39 -15.69
CA GLU A 52 19.94 9.96 -14.42
C GLU A 52 18.71 9.21 -13.93
N VAL A 53 18.78 8.67 -12.72
CA VAL A 53 17.68 7.95 -12.07
C VAL A 53 17.29 8.74 -10.84
N ASN A 54 16.12 9.38 -10.88
CA ASN A 54 15.60 10.15 -9.76
C ASN A 54 14.70 9.26 -8.89
N ILE A 55 15.12 9.03 -7.64
CA ILE A 55 14.39 8.21 -6.67
C ILE A 55 13.93 9.12 -5.53
N ASN A 56 12.62 9.30 -5.42
CA ASN A 56 12.03 10.00 -4.28
C ASN A 56 11.68 8.98 -3.20
N LYS A 57 12.33 9.10 -2.04
CA LYS A 57 12.01 8.26 -0.86
C LYS A 57 10.74 8.80 -0.21
N VAL A 58 9.69 7.97 -0.16
CA VAL A 58 8.47 8.27 0.61
C VAL A 58 8.59 7.57 1.96
N GLU A 59 8.65 8.34 3.04
CA GLU A 59 8.59 7.78 4.40
C GLU A 59 7.13 7.54 4.76
N ILE A 60 6.71 6.27 4.72
CA ILE A 60 5.43 5.85 5.25
C ILE A 60 5.55 5.86 6.77
N GLY A 61 4.86 6.79 7.42
CA GLY A 61 4.91 6.97 8.86
C GLY A 61 4.24 5.85 9.65
N ASN A 62 4.34 5.93 10.96
CA ASN A 62 3.92 4.89 11.88
C ASN A 62 2.45 5.07 12.32
N GLY A 63 1.74 3.97 12.51
CA GLY A 63 0.31 3.99 12.89
C GLY A 63 0.06 4.55 14.29
N SER A 64 -0.82 5.54 14.42
CA SER A 64 -1.04 6.37 15.61
C SER A 64 -2.45 6.19 16.22
N SER A 65 -2.90 7.18 17.01
CA SER A 65 -4.27 7.31 17.52
C SER A 65 -5.32 7.25 16.40
N TYR A 66 -6.59 7.05 16.77
CA TYR A 66 -7.71 6.90 15.84
C TYR A 66 -7.74 7.94 14.72
N ILE A 67 -7.79 7.46 13.47
CA ILE A 67 -8.08 8.25 12.27
C ILE A 67 -9.37 7.71 11.67
N LYS A 68 -10.30 8.60 11.31
CA LYS A 68 -11.56 8.19 10.66
C LYS A 68 -11.27 7.68 9.24
N LEU A 69 -11.88 6.55 8.87
CA LEU A 69 -11.84 6.06 7.49
C LEU A 69 -12.44 7.10 6.53
N PRO A 70 -11.88 7.27 5.31
CA PRO A 70 -12.54 8.02 4.26
C PRO A 70 -13.94 7.46 3.99
N GLU A 71 -14.92 8.34 3.76
CA GLU A 71 -16.33 7.96 3.69
C GLU A 71 -16.62 6.88 2.64
N GLN A 72 -15.95 6.96 1.48
CA GLN A 72 -16.05 5.97 0.42
C GLN A 72 -15.64 4.56 0.88
N ILE A 73 -14.61 4.46 1.72
CA ILE A 73 -14.12 3.19 2.26
C ILE A 73 -15.00 2.74 3.43
N GLN A 74 -15.44 3.67 4.28
CA GLN A 74 -16.36 3.37 5.39
C GLN A 74 -17.68 2.77 4.88
N LYS A 75 -18.24 3.30 3.78
CA LYS A 75 -19.45 2.78 3.12
C LYS A 75 -19.29 1.34 2.63
N ARG A 76 -18.08 0.92 2.27
CA ARG A 76 -17.81 -0.48 1.87
C ARG A 76 -17.99 -1.44 3.04
N GLN A 77 -17.99 -1.01 4.31
CA GLN A 77 -18.19 -1.90 5.48
C GLN A 77 -17.24 -3.12 5.48
N ALA A 78 -16.06 -2.95 4.90
CA ALA A 78 -15.07 -3.99 4.67
C ALA A 78 -13.95 -4.00 5.72
N CYS A 79 -13.84 -2.92 6.50
CA CYS A 79 -12.83 -2.74 7.53
C CYS A 79 -13.46 -2.58 8.91
N ILE A 80 -12.74 -3.00 9.95
CA ILE A 80 -12.99 -2.61 11.33
C ILE A 80 -11.92 -1.60 11.72
N ASN A 81 -12.36 -0.39 12.06
CA ASN A 81 -11.53 0.70 12.50
C ASN A 81 -11.77 0.90 14.00
N ILE A 82 -10.75 0.57 14.81
CA ILE A 82 -10.84 0.61 16.26
C ILE A 82 -10.48 2.01 16.73
N LYS A 83 -11.33 2.57 17.58
CA LYS A 83 -11.13 3.85 18.24
C LYS A 83 -10.15 3.69 19.40
N ASN A 84 -8.86 3.69 19.10
CA ASN A 84 -7.79 3.74 20.10
C ASN A 84 -7.29 5.19 20.28
N TYR A 85 -6.86 5.52 21.49
CA TYR A 85 -6.28 6.84 21.83
C TYR A 85 -4.79 6.78 22.14
N ASP A 86 -4.20 5.59 22.01
CA ASP A 86 -2.77 5.33 22.15
C ASP A 86 -2.09 5.22 20.77
N GLN A 87 -0.79 4.88 20.75
CA GLN A 87 -0.02 4.68 19.51
C GLN A 87 -0.03 3.20 19.04
N ASN A 88 -0.99 2.40 19.51
CA ASN A 88 -0.99 0.94 19.36
C ASN A 88 -2.02 0.42 18.35
N CYS A 89 -2.43 1.24 17.37
CA CYS A 89 -3.49 0.84 16.43
C CYS A 89 -3.15 -0.43 15.64
N PHE A 90 -1.86 -0.69 15.36
CA PHE A 90 -1.43 -1.94 14.74
C PHE A 90 -1.79 -3.16 15.58
N TYR A 91 -1.50 -3.12 16.88
CA TYR A 91 -1.82 -4.21 17.80
C TYR A 91 -3.33 -4.36 17.96
N TRP A 92 -4.04 -3.25 18.14
CA TRP A 92 -5.50 -3.27 18.22
C TRP A 92 -6.14 -3.87 16.95
N ALA A 93 -5.72 -3.45 15.76
CA ALA A 93 -6.23 -3.98 14.51
C ALA A 93 -5.94 -5.49 14.39
N THR A 94 -4.73 -5.92 14.74
CA THR A 94 -4.35 -7.33 14.76
C THR A 94 -5.23 -8.14 15.72
N ILE A 95 -5.46 -7.65 16.94
CA ILE A 95 -6.33 -8.29 17.92
C ILE A 95 -7.76 -8.41 17.40
N SER A 96 -8.31 -7.37 16.76
CA SER A 96 -9.67 -7.46 16.24
C SER A 96 -9.85 -8.54 15.18
N SER A 97 -8.79 -8.82 14.40
CA SER A 97 -8.78 -9.93 13.45
C SER A 97 -8.76 -11.29 14.14
N LEU A 98 -8.03 -11.40 15.25
CA LEU A 98 -7.87 -12.66 15.99
C LEU A 98 -9.07 -12.97 16.90
N TYR A 99 -9.72 -11.93 17.42
CA TYR A 99 -10.86 -12.02 18.34
C TYR A 99 -12.03 -11.16 17.84
N PRO A 100 -12.67 -11.49 16.70
CA PRO A 100 -13.69 -10.63 16.12
C PRO A 100 -14.90 -10.42 17.03
N ALA A 101 -15.16 -9.17 17.42
CA ALA A 101 -16.32 -8.82 18.21
C ALA A 101 -17.61 -8.85 17.38
N LYS A 102 -18.73 -9.21 18.02
CA LYS A 102 -20.06 -9.20 17.38
C LYS A 102 -20.74 -7.84 17.46
N ILE A 103 -20.55 -7.12 18.57
CA ILE A 103 -21.19 -5.84 18.90
C ILE A 103 -20.10 -4.82 19.23
N HIS A 104 -20.34 -3.53 18.96
CA HIS A 104 -19.42 -2.41 19.26
C HIS A 104 -17.98 -2.68 18.78
N LYS A 105 -17.86 -3.09 17.52
CA LYS A 105 -16.60 -3.60 16.93
C LYS A 105 -15.51 -2.55 16.87
N GLU A 106 -15.87 -1.28 16.99
CA GLU A 106 -14.98 -0.14 16.98
C GLU A 106 -14.40 0.20 18.36
N LEU A 107 -14.87 -0.40 19.46
CA LEU A 107 -14.38 -0.10 20.81
C LEU A 107 -13.25 -1.03 21.21
N THR A 108 -12.19 -0.47 21.82
CA THR A 108 -11.08 -1.27 22.38
C THR A 108 -11.55 -2.23 23.47
N SER A 109 -12.54 -1.85 24.26
CA SER A 109 -13.14 -2.67 25.33
C SER A 109 -13.87 -3.92 24.82
N SER A 110 -14.18 -4.00 23.53
CA SER A 110 -14.78 -5.19 22.91
C SER A 110 -13.78 -6.33 22.69
N TYR A 111 -12.49 -6.10 22.98
CA TYR A 111 -11.40 -7.01 22.70
C TYR A 111 -10.52 -7.27 23.93
N PRO A 112 -9.83 -8.43 24.00
CA PRO A 112 -8.74 -8.61 24.95
C PRO A 112 -7.69 -7.51 24.78
N TYR A 113 -7.07 -7.10 25.89
CA TYR A 113 -5.98 -6.13 25.81
C TYR A 113 -4.81 -6.73 25.03
N TYR A 114 -4.21 -5.96 24.11
CA TYR A 114 -3.31 -6.55 23.12
C TYR A 114 -2.07 -7.21 23.71
N SER A 115 -1.50 -6.68 24.81
CA SER A 115 -0.29 -7.22 25.42
C SER A 115 -0.52 -8.52 26.21
N THR A 116 -1.78 -8.91 26.47
CA THR A 116 -2.06 -10.22 27.09
C THR A 116 -2.08 -11.36 26.06
N VAL A 117 -2.08 -11.02 24.77
CA VAL A 117 -2.23 -11.95 23.66
C VAL A 117 -1.01 -11.92 22.73
N LEU A 118 -0.47 -10.73 22.46
CA LEU A 118 0.69 -10.50 21.60
C LEU A 118 1.93 -10.26 22.46
N LYS A 119 3.05 -10.83 22.03
CA LYS A 119 4.38 -10.53 22.56
C LYS A 119 4.83 -9.19 21.96
N THR A 120 4.86 -8.15 22.79
CA THR A 120 5.13 -6.76 22.38
C THR A 120 6.39 -6.18 23.02
N GLU A 121 7.08 -6.92 23.89
CA GLU A 121 8.19 -6.43 24.73
C GLU A 121 9.36 -5.88 23.89
N ASP A 122 9.70 -6.58 22.81
CA ASP A 122 10.79 -6.22 21.89
C ASP A 122 10.30 -5.41 20.68
N LEU A 123 9.07 -4.89 20.71
CA LEU A 123 8.44 -4.21 19.58
C LEU A 123 8.05 -2.79 19.94
N GLU A 124 8.50 -1.85 19.11
CA GLU A 124 8.19 -0.44 19.30
C GLU A 124 6.84 -0.08 18.70
N ALA A 125 6.14 0.79 19.42
CA ALA A 125 4.98 1.51 18.91
C ALA A 125 5.35 2.99 18.73
N PRO A 126 4.83 3.66 17.71
CA PRO A 126 3.92 3.14 16.67
C PRO A 126 4.59 2.18 15.68
N MET A 127 3.88 1.14 15.23
CA MET A 127 4.45 0.08 14.37
C MET A 127 4.71 0.61 12.93
N SER A 128 5.97 0.55 12.51
CA SER A 128 6.40 0.84 11.13
C SER A 128 6.25 -0.38 10.24
N LEU A 129 6.13 -0.18 8.91
CA LEU A 129 6.11 -1.30 7.95
C LEU A 129 7.37 -2.18 8.02
N SER A 130 8.52 -1.57 8.28
CA SER A 130 9.82 -2.27 8.38
C SER A 130 9.89 -3.22 9.57
N HIS A 131 9.23 -2.87 10.69
CA HIS A 131 9.24 -3.66 11.91
C HIS A 131 8.20 -4.79 11.92
N ILE A 132 7.26 -4.83 10.97
CA ILE A 132 6.24 -5.90 10.91
C ILE A 132 6.91 -7.27 10.71
N THR A 133 8.01 -7.37 9.96
CA THR A 133 8.73 -8.65 9.80
C THR A 133 9.25 -9.20 11.13
N LYS A 134 9.65 -8.32 12.06
CA LYS A 134 10.04 -8.72 13.43
C LYS A 134 8.81 -9.19 14.21
N PHE A 135 7.70 -8.46 14.12
CA PHE A 135 6.42 -8.84 14.73
C PHE A 135 5.97 -10.24 14.27
N GLU A 136 6.01 -10.51 12.97
CA GLU A 136 5.56 -11.78 12.39
C GLU A 136 6.34 -12.97 12.96
N LYS A 137 7.67 -12.83 13.08
CA LYS A 137 8.56 -13.86 13.65
C LYS A 137 8.26 -14.12 15.12
N ILE A 138 8.12 -13.06 15.92
CA ILE A 138 7.93 -13.17 17.38
C ILE A 138 6.56 -13.77 17.70
N ASN A 139 5.52 -13.37 16.98
CA ASN A 139 4.13 -13.73 17.27
C ASN A 139 3.62 -14.92 16.44
N SER A 140 4.39 -15.39 15.46
CA SER A 140 3.97 -16.46 14.52
C SER A 140 2.64 -16.13 13.84
N ILE A 141 2.50 -14.89 13.37
CA ILE A 141 1.34 -14.35 12.65
C ILE A 141 1.88 -13.70 11.39
N SER A 142 1.31 -13.99 10.23
CA SER A 142 1.67 -13.33 8.97
C SER A 142 0.74 -12.15 8.70
N VAL A 143 1.27 -11.06 8.14
CA VAL A 143 0.54 -9.80 7.99
C VAL A 143 0.74 -9.23 6.59
N ASN A 144 -0.36 -8.97 5.90
CA ASN A 144 -0.37 -8.09 4.72
C ASN A 144 -0.88 -6.71 5.14
N VAL A 145 -0.30 -5.67 4.56
CA VAL A 145 -0.73 -4.29 4.71
C VAL A 145 -1.05 -3.72 3.34
N TYR A 146 -2.22 -3.12 3.23
CA TYR A 146 -2.69 -2.38 2.07
C TYR A 146 -2.78 -0.90 2.45
N ALA A 147 -2.62 -0.01 1.48
CA ALA A 147 -2.78 1.43 1.65
C ALA A 147 -3.87 1.95 0.70
N LEU A 148 -4.29 3.18 0.94
CA LEU A 148 -5.20 3.90 0.07
C LEU A 148 -4.43 4.96 -0.72
N GLU A 149 -4.64 4.98 -2.03
CA GLU A 149 -4.21 6.03 -2.92
C GLU A 149 -5.42 6.82 -3.41
N LEU A 150 -5.34 8.14 -3.31
CA LEU A 150 -6.37 9.03 -3.83
C LEU A 150 -6.11 9.28 -5.31
N ASN A 151 -7.02 8.83 -6.16
CA ASN A 151 -7.03 9.13 -7.58
C ASN A 151 -8.04 10.23 -7.88
N GLN A 152 -7.72 11.07 -8.85
CA GLN A 152 -8.61 12.11 -9.34
C GLN A 152 -8.71 12.02 -10.86
N VAL A 153 -9.93 11.85 -11.37
CA VAL A 153 -10.21 11.86 -12.81
C VAL A 153 -11.30 12.89 -13.05
N LYS A 154 -10.94 13.96 -13.79
CA LYS A 154 -11.77 15.17 -13.92
C LYS A 154 -12.12 15.72 -12.52
N GLU A 155 -13.40 15.87 -12.21
CA GLU A 155 -13.91 16.36 -10.93
C GLU A 155 -14.21 15.24 -9.93
N LYS A 156 -13.97 13.97 -10.28
CA LYS A 156 -14.27 12.83 -9.42
C LYS A 156 -13.02 12.30 -8.73
N GLN A 157 -13.11 12.20 -7.41
CA GLN A 157 -12.09 11.58 -6.57
C GLN A 157 -12.52 10.20 -6.12
N PHE A 158 -11.60 9.24 -6.14
CA PHE A 158 -11.84 7.90 -5.63
C PHE A 158 -10.60 7.28 -5.01
N TYR A 159 -10.81 6.42 -4.02
CA TYR A 159 -9.73 5.68 -3.38
C TYR A 159 -9.51 4.33 -4.06
N GLU A 160 -8.25 4.08 -4.42
CA GLU A 160 -7.73 2.79 -4.85
C GLU A 160 -6.94 2.15 -3.71
N VAL A 161 -7.18 0.87 -3.47
CA VAL A 161 -6.50 0.05 -2.47
C VAL A 161 -5.33 -0.63 -3.16
N VAL A 162 -4.12 -0.40 -2.66
CA VAL A 162 -2.87 -0.94 -3.19
C VAL A 162 -2.11 -1.71 -2.12
N PRO A 163 -1.30 -2.72 -2.47
CA PRO A 163 -0.43 -3.37 -1.50
C PRO A 163 0.65 -2.39 -1.04
N ALA A 164 0.83 -2.28 0.27
CA ALA A 164 1.90 -1.49 0.89
C ALA A 164 3.00 -2.38 1.46
N ARG A 165 2.64 -3.59 1.90
CA ARG A 165 3.57 -4.63 2.32
C ARG A 165 2.86 -5.97 2.22
N LEU A 166 3.46 -6.95 1.56
CA LEU A 166 2.93 -8.32 1.52
C LEU A 166 3.89 -9.25 2.23
N THR A 167 3.35 -10.16 3.03
CA THR A 167 4.13 -11.21 3.67
C THR A 167 4.58 -12.22 2.61
N GLN A 168 5.84 -12.64 2.67
CA GLN A 168 6.37 -13.66 1.76
C GLN A 168 5.91 -15.08 2.16
N ASN A 169 5.65 -15.29 3.45
CA ASN A 169 5.30 -16.60 4.01
C ASN A 169 3.97 -16.48 4.75
N LYS A 170 2.88 -16.81 4.06
CA LYS A 170 1.55 -16.84 4.68
C LYS A 170 1.47 -18.00 5.67
N LEU A 171 1.19 -17.67 6.93
CA LEU A 171 1.00 -18.60 8.03
C LEU A 171 -0.51 -18.85 8.24
N ASP A 172 -0.85 -19.92 8.98
CA ASP A 172 -2.23 -20.23 9.34
C ASP A 172 -2.94 -19.06 10.04
N ARG A 173 -2.21 -18.38 10.94
CA ARG A 173 -2.62 -17.10 11.50
C ARG A 173 -2.19 -16.00 10.54
N HIS A 174 -3.15 -15.47 9.79
CA HIS A 174 -2.92 -14.42 8.82
C HIS A 174 -3.86 -13.23 9.03
N VAL A 175 -3.33 -12.01 8.89
CA VAL A 175 -4.08 -10.77 9.06
C VAL A 175 -3.86 -9.84 7.86
N ASN A 176 -4.95 -9.32 7.32
CA ASN A 176 -4.93 -8.26 6.32
C ASN A 176 -5.26 -6.93 6.99
N LEU A 177 -4.35 -5.95 6.91
CA LEU A 177 -4.51 -4.62 7.50
C LEU A 177 -4.61 -3.55 6.42
N LEU A 178 -5.37 -2.49 6.70
CA LEU A 178 -5.43 -1.28 5.90
C LEU A 178 -4.73 -0.16 6.67
N LEU A 179 -3.68 0.41 6.08
CA LEU A 179 -3.01 1.60 6.58
C LEU A 179 -3.66 2.84 5.96
N ILE A 180 -4.25 3.67 6.81
CA ILE A 180 -4.92 4.91 6.41
C ILE A 180 -4.18 6.13 6.93
N GLN A 181 -4.37 7.26 6.25
CA GLN A 181 -3.74 8.55 6.53
C GLN A 181 -4.79 9.58 6.97
N ASN A 182 -4.39 10.57 7.78
CA ASN A 182 -5.24 11.69 8.16
C ASN A 182 -5.50 12.66 6.99
N LYS A 183 -4.55 12.77 6.06
CA LYS A 183 -4.66 13.57 4.85
C LYS A 183 -4.19 12.75 3.65
N TYR A 184 -4.87 12.89 2.52
CA TYR A 184 -4.51 12.25 1.26
C TYR A 184 -4.31 13.32 0.19
N PHE A 185 -3.33 13.08 -0.67
CA PHE A 185 -3.07 13.89 -1.85
C PHE A 185 -3.43 13.09 -3.10
N PRO A 186 -4.14 13.70 -4.07
CA PRO A 186 -4.33 13.06 -5.36
C PRO A 186 -3.00 12.68 -5.98
N LYS A 187 -2.92 11.50 -6.61
CA LYS A 187 -1.77 11.18 -7.46
C LYS A 187 -1.58 12.28 -8.49
N LEU A 188 -0.40 12.88 -8.47
CA LEU A 188 0.03 13.81 -9.49
C LEU A 188 0.26 13.04 -10.78
N ASN A 189 -0.06 13.65 -11.93
CA ASN A 189 0.47 13.13 -13.19
C ASN A 189 1.97 13.43 -13.23
N ASP A 190 2.73 12.70 -14.06
CA ASP A 190 4.20 12.79 -14.17
C ASP A 190 4.76 14.20 -14.44
N TYR A 191 3.92 15.18 -14.80
CA TYR A 191 4.28 16.56 -15.13
C TYR A 191 3.73 17.61 -14.15
N ASP A 192 2.90 17.19 -13.19
CA ASP A 192 2.28 18.11 -12.23
C ASP A 192 3.22 18.27 -11.03
N ALA A 193 3.64 19.50 -10.76
CA ALA A 193 4.37 19.81 -9.54
C ALA A 193 3.49 19.48 -8.32
N PRO A 194 4.05 18.94 -7.23
CA PRO A 194 3.31 18.79 -5.99
C PRO A 194 2.66 20.11 -5.61
N PRO A 195 1.41 20.09 -5.09
CA PRO A 195 0.82 21.31 -4.56
C PRO A 195 1.79 21.90 -3.55
N SER A 196 2.12 23.17 -3.69
CA SER A 196 2.82 23.91 -2.64
C SER A 196 1.84 24.07 -1.48
N ASP A 197 1.79 23.07 -0.61
CA ASP A 197 1.08 23.19 0.66
C ASP A 197 1.94 24.10 1.56
N ASP A 198 1.51 25.36 1.72
CA ASP A 198 2.08 26.35 2.65
C ASP A 198 1.92 25.95 4.14
N GLU A 199 1.25 24.83 4.43
CA GLU A 199 1.05 24.30 5.77
C GLU A 199 1.95 23.09 6.00
N ASN A 200 2.83 23.18 7.02
CA ASN A 200 3.56 22.04 7.58
C ASN A 200 2.59 21.04 8.22
N ILE A 201 1.91 20.23 7.39
CA ILE A 201 0.94 19.24 7.86
C ILE A 201 1.68 17.93 8.15
N GLU A 202 1.67 17.56 9.43
CA GLU A 202 2.14 16.24 9.87
C GLU A 202 1.16 15.15 9.37
N ILE A 203 1.64 14.27 8.47
CA ILE A 203 0.88 13.10 8.03
C ILE A 203 0.93 12.03 9.12
N LYS A 204 -0.25 11.66 9.61
CA LYS A 204 -0.44 10.60 10.60
C LYS A 204 -1.08 9.40 9.95
N TYR A 205 -0.68 8.22 10.42
CA TYR A 205 -1.16 6.96 9.90
C TYR A 205 -1.98 6.22 10.95
N HIS A 206 -2.77 5.23 10.55
CA HIS A 206 -3.56 4.38 11.44
C HIS A 206 -3.87 3.04 10.77
N TYR A 207 -3.80 1.93 11.51
CA TYR A 207 -4.10 0.59 11.00
C TYR A 207 -5.55 0.20 11.30
N CYS A 208 -6.25 -0.30 10.29
CA CYS A 208 -7.56 -0.93 10.41
C CYS A 208 -7.49 -2.40 10.01
N TRP A 209 -8.34 -3.25 10.58
CA TRP A 209 -8.45 -4.64 10.13
C TRP A 209 -9.33 -4.73 8.88
N ILE A 210 -8.85 -5.38 7.81
CA ILE A 210 -9.64 -5.73 6.62
C ILE A 210 -10.33 -7.08 6.86
N LYS A 211 -11.61 -7.04 7.21
CA LYS A 211 -12.42 -8.25 7.44
C LYS A 211 -13.01 -8.86 6.17
N ASP A 212 -13.03 -8.11 5.06
CA ASP A 212 -13.60 -8.56 3.78
C ASP A 212 -12.87 -7.88 2.61
N MET A 213 -11.82 -8.51 2.10
CA MET A 213 -11.00 -7.96 1.01
C MET A 213 -11.80 -7.77 -0.28
N SER A 214 -12.64 -8.75 -0.64
CA SER A 214 -13.46 -8.70 -1.87
C SER A 214 -14.41 -7.52 -1.85
N ARG A 215 -15.02 -7.23 -0.70
CA ARG A 215 -15.87 -6.04 -0.54
C ARG A 215 -15.06 -4.76 -0.58
N LEU A 216 -13.87 -4.76 0.04
CA LEU A 216 -12.98 -3.60 0.05
C LEU A 216 -12.59 -3.18 -1.37
N VAL A 217 -12.20 -4.11 -2.25
CA VAL A 217 -11.72 -3.76 -3.60
C VAL A 217 -12.79 -3.89 -4.70
N SER A 218 -14.04 -4.23 -4.35
CA SER A 218 -15.13 -4.49 -5.30
C SER A 218 -15.30 -3.42 -6.39
N SER A 219 -15.12 -2.14 -6.06
CA SER A 219 -15.22 -1.03 -7.02
C SER A 219 -14.00 -0.85 -7.92
N GLN A 220 -12.85 -1.43 -7.56
CA GLN A 220 -11.66 -1.50 -8.42
C GLN A 220 -11.77 -2.65 -9.43
N LEU A 221 -12.71 -3.58 -9.22
CA LEU A 221 -12.96 -4.67 -10.15
C LEU A 221 -13.77 -4.19 -11.34
N SER A 222 -13.42 -4.61 -12.55
CA SER A 222 -14.22 -4.35 -13.75
C SER A 222 -15.68 -4.78 -13.55
N LYS A 223 -16.61 -4.07 -14.21
CA LYS A 223 -18.10 -4.10 -14.06
C LYS A 223 -18.80 -5.47 -14.10
N ASN A 224 -18.10 -6.58 -14.28
CA ASN A 224 -18.70 -7.91 -14.36
C ASN A 224 -18.93 -8.51 -12.96
N SER A 225 -20.20 -8.83 -12.68
CA SER A 225 -20.77 -9.24 -11.38
C SER A 225 -20.44 -10.68 -10.94
N ASN A 226 -19.30 -11.23 -11.34
CA ASN A 226 -18.91 -12.58 -10.91
C ASN A 226 -18.09 -12.51 -9.61
N LYS A 227 -18.23 -13.54 -8.74
CA LYS A 227 -17.34 -13.72 -7.59
C LYS A 227 -15.90 -13.86 -8.10
N LYS A 228 -15.05 -12.86 -7.86
CA LYS A 228 -13.63 -12.90 -8.25
C LYS A 228 -12.79 -13.27 -7.03
N TYR A 229 -11.91 -14.26 -7.20
CA TYR A 229 -10.89 -14.60 -6.21
C TYR A 229 -9.72 -13.63 -6.40
N ILE A 230 -9.33 -12.97 -5.32
CA ILE A 230 -8.23 -12.01 -5.31
C ILE A 230 -6.98 -12.79 -4.93
N CYS A 231 -5.94 -12.73 -5.76
CA CYS A 231 -4.63 -13.22 -5.38
C CYS A 231 -4.00 -12.24 -4.38
N ASP A 232 -3.79 -12.69 -3.14
CA ASP A 232 -3.22 -11.89 -2.05
C ASP A 232 -1.84 -11.28 -2.40
N ILE A 233 -1.11 -11.88 -3.35
CA ILE A 233 0.27 -11.52 -3.72
C ILE A 233 0.34 -10.43 -4.80
N SER A 234 -0.67 -10.31 -5.66
CA SER A 234 -0.58 -9.41 -6.85
C SER A 234 -1.81 -8.57 -7.10
N LEU A 235 -2.89 -8.77 -6.34
CA LEU A 235 -4.23 -8.29 -6.69
C LEU A 235 -4.68 -8.73 -8.10
N ASN A 236 -3.99 -9.67 -8.76
CA ASN A 236 -4.43 -10.21 -10.04
C ASN A 236 -5.63 -11.13 -9.82
N PHE A 237 -6.66 -10.95 -10.66
CA PHE A 237 -7.93 -11.65 -10.55
C PHE A 237 -7.93 -12.89 -11.44
N LEU A 238 -8.24 -14.04 -10.85
CA LEU A 238 -8.61 -15.23 -11.61
C LEU A 238 -10.13 -15.22 -11.78
N SER A 239 -10.61 -15.06 -13.02
CA SER A 239 -12.00 -15.37 -13.36
C SER A 239 -12.11 -16.85 -13.69
N LYS A 240 -13.07 -17.56 -13.08
CA LYS A 240 -13.59 -18.81 -13.66
C LYS A 240 -14.56 -18.48 -14.79
#